data_AF-A0A7S0DIS6-F1
#
_entry.id   AF-A0A7S0DIS6-F1
#
_cell.length_a   1.000
_cell.length_b   1.000
_cell.length_c   1.000
_cell.angle_alpha   90.00
_cell.angle_beta   90.00
_cell.angle_gamma   90.00
#
_symmetry.space_group_name_H-M   'P 1'
#
loop_
_entity.id
_entity.type
_entity.pdbx_description
1 polymer ?
#
loop_
_entity_poly.entity_id
_entity_poly.type
_entity_poly.pdbx_seq_one_letter_code
_entity_poly.pdbx_strand_id
1 'polypeptide(L)'
;MRRVRGVNLRNYTALASVEGARMRPSVHSHRPFFDETADLLESLDTSAWEDITGRTQEWWRGSSPSPPPLLRLIVSKSRSLAFCFHGVPLRPEEVDMTFNASASISETMRGEWNGGGVHTIHVWEDQWLSDRGLVESRIRSVMGKTRRIGARTMGVRRINETVLRKFLMKNHMNAAVKARYKYGLFADKGEGDLLAVASFSGMRKFGRYLPGESPVKESRSHELIRHCSEQGISVLGGLSKFLKAFERDTRAEDVVTFSCCDWSDGTNYEALGFTVLEKQAPYCFWVCNEDTRRTYERQLPDYLFDEFQNTLESKYASGFFPNWHKVRRNNSQVTDPVAKKVFVEFMVSKGYFPIHTAGTLKMVRIVKR
;
A
#
# COMPACT_ATOMS: atom_id res chain seq x y z
N MET A 1 -15.62 -4.10 -59.32
CA MET A 1 -16.71 -3.11 -59.26
C MET A 1 -17.79 -3.58 -58.29
N ARG A 2 -18.38 -2.66 -57.51
CA ARG A 2 -19.44 -2.78 -56.45
C ARG A 2 -18.89 -2.75 -55.02
N ARG A 3 -18.86 -1.55 -54.41
CA ARG A 3 -19.91 -0.87 -53.60
C ARG A 3 -19.82 -1.26 -52.12
N VAL A 4 -19.05 -0.48 -51.36
CA VAL A 4 -19.19 -0.37 -49.90
C VAL A 4 -20.18 0.76 -49.62
N ARG A 5 -21.20 0.47 -48.81
CA ARG A 5 -22.28 1.38 -48.44
C ARG A 5 -21.76 2.49 -47.52
N GLY A 6 -22.20 3.72 -47.79
CA GLY A 6 -21.90 4.90 -46.99
C GLY A 6 -22.60 4.89 -45.63
N VAL A 7 -21.86 5.37 -44.63
CA VAL A 7 -22.43 5.80 -43.36
C VAL A 7 -22.71 7.30 -43.47
N ASN A 8 -23.97 7.65 -43.24
CA ASN A 8 -24.52 8.98 -43.45
C ASN A 8 -24.17 9.87 -42.23
N LEU A 9 -23.26 10.81 -42.43
CA LEU A 9 -22.94 11.90 -41.50
C LEU A 9 -24.02 12.98 -41.61
N ARG A 10 -25.09 12.87 -40.82
CA ARG A 10 -26.03 13.98 -40.62
C ARG A 10 -26.51 14.05 -39.16
N ASN A 11 -26.19 15.18 -38.55
CA ASN A 11 -26.95 15.89 -37.52
C ASN A 11 -26.68 15.51 -36.05
N TYR A 12 -25.44 15.77 -35.61
CA TYR A 12 -25.20 16.28 -34.24
C TYR A 12 -25.53 17.77 -34.21
N THR A 13 -26.80 18.11 -33.99
CA THR A 13 -27.23 19.47 -33.63
C THR A 13 -28.48 19.37 -32.78
N ALA A 14 -28.28 19.18 -31.47
CA ALA A 14 -29.26 19.50 -30.45
C ALA A 14 -28.53 19.69 -29.11
N LEU A 15 -28.05 20.92 -28.89
CA LEU A 15 -27.94 21.48 -27.55
C LEU A 15 -29.34 21.55 -26.97
N ALA A 16 -29.63 20.70 -26.00
CA ALA A 16 -30.76 20.85 -25.09
C ALA A 16 -30.25 20.51 -23.69
N SER A 17 -30.02 21.58 -22.92
CA SER A 17 -30.23 21.67 -21.48
C SER A 17 -30.75 20.39 -20.82
N VAL A 18 -29.88 19.70 -20.09
CA VAL A 18 -30.30 18.82 -19.00
C VAL A 18 -29.84 19.47 -17.70
N GLU A 19 -30.66 20.40 -17.22
CA GLU A 19 -30.79 20.62 -15.79
C GLU A 19 -31.12 19.28 -15.12
N GLY A 20 -30.45 18.99 -14.00
CA GLY A 20 -30.97 18.02 -13.04
C GLY A 20 -30.61 16.54 -13.28
N ALA A 21 -29.38 16.21 -13.67
CA ALA A 21 -28.81 14.95 -13.20
C ALA A 21 -28.55 15.12 -11.69
N ARG A 22 -29.55 14.77 -10.87
CA ARG A 22 -29.35 14.57 -9.43
C ARG A 22 -28.23 13.54 -9.28
N MET A 23 -27.00 14.02 -9.03
CA MET A 23 -25.93 13.21 -8.48
C MET A 23 -26.54 12.46 -7.30
N ARG A 24 -26.58 11.12 -7.36
CA ARG A 24 -26.78 10.35 -6.15
C ARG A 24 -25.55 10.65 -5.29
N PRO A 25 -25.70 11.20 -4.08
CA PRO A 25 -24.54 11.36 -3.21
C PRO A 25 -24.01 9.96 -2.93
N SER A 26 -22.75 9.68 -3.22
CA SER A 26 -22.12 8.45 -2.75
C SER A 26 -22.14 8.51 -1.21
N VAL A 27 -22.76 7.51 -0.61
CA VAL A 27 -23.16 7.46 0.81
C VAL A 27 -21.97 7.04 1.67
N HIS A 28 -20.86 7.77 1.61
CA HIS A 28 -19.71 7.56 2.49
C HIS A 28 -19.46 8.87 3.24
N SER A 29 -20.24 9.11 4.30
CA SER A 29 -19.75 10.02 5.33
C SER A 29 -18.47 9.40 5.89
N HIS A 30 -17.45 10.16 6.27
CA HIS A 30 -16.23 9.57 6.90
C HIS A 30 -16.48 9.08 8.33
N ARG A 31 -17.63 9.47 8.89
CA ARG A 31 -18.06 9.13 10.24
C ARG A 31 -18.15 7.61 10.47
N PRO A 32 -18.78 6.78 9.62
CA PRO A 32 -18.85 5.34 9.78
C PRO A 32 -17.47 4.67 9.75
N PHE A 33 -16.51 5.09 8.92
CA PHE A 33 -15.16 4.51 8.96
C PHE A 33 -14.48 4.76 10.31
N PHE A 34 -14.55 5.99 10.81
CA PHE A 34 -13.95 6.33 12.11
C PHE A 34 -14.71 5.73 13.29
N ASP A 35 -16.03 5.61 13.22
CA ASP A 35 -16.87 4.96 14.23
C ASP A 35 -16.58 3.44 14.26
N GLU A 36 -16.57 2.76 13.10
CA GLU A 36 -16.30 1.32 13.02
C GLU A 36 -14.88 0.95 13.48
N THR A 37 -13.90 1.79 13.17
CA THR A 37 -12.53 1.61 13.68
C THR A 37 -12.43 1.91 15.17
N ALA A 38 -13.27 2.81 15.72
CA ALA A 38 -13.43 3.00 17.16
C ALA A 38 -13.91 1.72 17.82
N ASP A 39 -15.03 1.18 17.32
CA ASP A 39 -15.69 0.00 17.84
C ASP A 39 -14.73 -1.21 17.82
N LEU A 40 -13.98 -1.38 16.73
CA LEU A 40 -12.95 -2.41 16.66
C LEU A 40 -11.93 -2.23 17.78
N LEU A 41 -11.36 -1.04 17.93
CA LEU A 41 -10.31 -0.81 18.93
C LEU A 41 -10.86 -1.01 20.34
N GLU A 42 -12.04 -0.47 20.66
CA GLU A 42 -12.71 -0.67 21.95
C GLU A 42 -12.89 -2.16 22.26
N SER A 43 -13.26 -2.96 21.26
CA SER A 43 -13.37 -4.43 21.39
C SER A 43 -12.02 -5.14 21.69
N LEU A 44 -10.88 -4.46 21.49
CA LEU A 44 -9.53 -4.99 21.67
C LEU A 44 -8.88 -4.60 22.99
N ASP A 45 -9.63 -4.00 23.92
CA ASP A 45 -9.19 -3.42 25.19
C ASP A 45 -8.37 -2.13 24.98
N THR A 46 -9.08 -1.01 24.86
CA THR A 46 -8.53 0.35 24.70
C THR A 46 -8.03 0.95 26.00
N SER A 47 -8.09 0.27 27.14
CA SER A 47 -7.58 0.81 28.42
C SER A 47 -6.08 1.18 28.33
N ALA A 48 -5.35 0.56 27.41
CA ALA A 48 -3.95 0.83 27.11
C ALA A 48 -3.72 1.89 26.01
N TRP A 49 -4.76 2.55 25.50
CA TRP A 49 -4.69 3.44 24.33
C TRP A 49 -5.27 4.84 24.65
N GLU A 50 -4.82 5.83 23.90
CA GLU A 50 -5.27 7.23 23.98
C GLU A 50 -5.59 7.73 22.56
N ASP A 51 -6.78 8.31 22.38
CA ASP A 51 -7.11 9.06 21.17
C ASP A 51 -6.49 10.46 21.28
N ILE A 52 -5.52 10.74 20.42
CA ILE A 52 -4.78 12.01 20.40
C ILE A 52 -5.13 12.85 19.19
N THR A 53 -6.19 12.49 18.46
CA THR A 53 -6.62 13.18 17.23
C THR A 53 -6.71 14.68 17.46
N GLY A 54 -7.35 15.13 18.55
CA GLY A 54 -7.49 16.54 18.92
C GLY A 54 -6.18 17.32 19.14
N ARG A 55 -5.15 16.71 19.74
CA ARG A 55 -3.85 17.36 20.00
C ARG A 55 -3.06 17.59 18.71
N THR A 56 -3.19 16.67 17.77
CA THR A 56 -2.52 16.81 16.47
C THR A 56 -3.10 17.96 15.65
N GLN A 57 -4.36 18.32 15.88
CA GLN A 57 -5.00 19.47 15.23
C GLN A 57 -4.35 20.80 15.60
N GLU A 58 -3.62 20.89 16.71
CA GLU A 58 -2.82 22.07 17.08
C GLU A 58 -1.47 22.06 16.33
N TRP A 59 -0.87 20.89 16.08
CA TRP A 59 0.38 20.74 15.31
C TRP A 59 0.25 21.20 13.85
N TRP A 60 -0.92 21.00 13.24
CA TRP A 60 -1.18 21.41 11.85
C TRP A 60 -1.60 22.89 11.70
N ARG A 61 -2.01 23.57 12.79
CA ARG A 61 -2.44 24.98 12.77
C ARG A 61 -1.32 25.97 12.47
N GLY A 62 -0.07 25.53 12.40
CA GLY A 62 1.06 26.35 11.96
C GLY A 62 1.04 26.74 10.47
N SER A 63 0.16 26.16 9.63
CA SER A 63 0.11 26.48 8.19
C SER A 63 -1.26 26.37 7.51
N SER A 64 -2.34 25.97 8.18
CA SER A 64 -3.71 25.99 7.61
C SER A 64 -4.79 25.94 8.71
N PRO A 65 -5.92 26.65 8.59
CA PRO A 65 -6.91 26.76 9.65
C PRO A 65 -7.96 25.65 9.56
N SER A 66 -7.57 24.38 9.75
CA SER A 66 -8.43 23.23 10.16
C SER A 66 -7.60 21.93 10.13
N PRO A 67 -7.85 20.96 11.03
CA PRO A 67 -7.27 19.63 10.89
C PRO A 67 -7.72 18.98 9.57
N PRO A 68 -6.95 18.05 8.97
CA PRO A 68 -7.49 17.22 7.92
C PRO A 68 -8.69 16.44 8.51
N PRO A 69 -9.93 16.64 8.03
CA PRO A 69 -11.13 16.00 8.60
C PRO A 69 -11.16 14.47 8.41
N LEU A 70 -10.10 13.94 7.81
CA LEU A 70 -9.92 12.57 7.33
C LEU A 70 -8.79 11.87 8.10
N LEU A 71 -8.49 12.27 9.32
CA LEU A 71 -7.42 11.67 10.10
C LEU A 71 -7.89 11.38 11.53
N ARG A 72 -7.65 10.14 11.98
CA ARG A 72 -7.76 9.75 13.38
C ARG A 72 -6.47 9.09 13.86
N LEU A 73 -5.99 9.52 15.03
CA LEU A 73 -4.72 9.09 15.59
C LEU A 73 -4.91 8.51 16.99
N ILE A 74 -4.54 7.25 17.14
CA ILE A 74 -4.65 6.52 18.41
C ILE A 74 -3.29 5.94 18.75
N VAL A 75 -2.86 6.11 19.99
CA VAL A 75 -1.53 5.70 20.46
C VAL A 75 -1.62 4.89 21.74
N SER A 76 -0.78 3.86 21.83
CA SER A 76 -0.55 3.15 23.09
C SER A 76 -0.02 4.09 24.17
N LYS A 77 -0.45 3.91 25.42
CA LYS A 77 0.02 4.67 26.60
C LYS A 77 1.53 4.51 26.82
N SER A 78 2.09 3.36 26.42
CA SER A 78 3.54 3.10 26.41
C SER A 78 4.30 3.87 25.33
N ARG A 79 3.60 4.57 24.42
CA ARG A 79 4.16 5.32 23.29
C ARG A 79 5.02 4.48 22.35
N SER A 80 4.79 3.17 22.30
CA SER A 80 5.56 2.24 21.45
C SER A 80 4.91 2.00 20.08
N LEU A 81 3.60 2.19 19.99
CA LEU A 81 2.79 1.91 18.80
C LEU A 81 1.68 2.96 18.64
N ALA A 82 1.48 3.42 17.41
CA ALA A 82 0.40 4.30 17.00
C ALA A 82 -0.32 3.73 15.76
N PHE A 83 -1.65 3.89 15.74
CA PHE A 83 -2.48 3.70 14.56
C PHE A 83 -2.90 5.06 14.01
N CYS A 84 -2.75 5.19 12.70
CA CYS A 84 -3.06 6.37 11.93
C CYS A 84 -4.10 5.99 10.87
N PHE A 85 -5.35 6.36 11.12
CA PHE A 85 -6.47 6.05 10.25
C PHE A 85 -6.70 7.21 9.30
N HIS A 86 -6.53 6.94 8.01
CA HIS A 86 -6.68 7.90 6.93
C HIS A 86 -8.00 7.66 6.20
N GLY A 87 -8.89 8.64 6.25
CA GLY A 87 -10.01 8.76 5.33
C GLY A 87 -9.51 9.07 3.92
N VAL A 88 -10.25 8.61 2.91
CA VAL A 88 -9.99 8.97 1.51
C VAL A 88 -10.62 10.33 1.24
N PRO A 89 -9.90 11.31 0.70
CA PRO A 89 -10.54 12.56 0.29
C PRO A 89 -11.52 12.23 -0.82
N LEU A 90 -12.79 12.59 -0.67
CA LEU A 90 -13.82 12.37 -1.69
C LEU A 90 -14.28 13.68 -2.33
N ARG A 91 -13.70 14.81 -1.89
CA ARG A 91 -13.97 16.14 -2.40
C ARG A 91 -12.68 16.90 -2.73
N PRO A 92 -12.67 17.73 -3.80
CA PRO A 92 -11.49 18.45 -4.22
C PRO A 92 -10.84 19.31 -3.12
N GLU A 93 -11.64 19.96 -2.29
CA GLU A 93 -11.19 20.77 -1.16
C GLU A 93 -10.45 19.97 -0.07
N GLU A 94 -10.53 18.64 -0.08
CA GLU A 94 -9.87 17.76 0.88
C GLU A 94 -8.48 17.29 0.40
N VAL A 95 -8.13 17.53 -0.87
CA VAL A 95 -6.94 16.96 -1.55
C VAL A 95 -5.64 17.65 -1.16
N ASP A 96 -5.65 18.97 -1.01
CA ASP A 96 -4.45 19.74 -0.61
C ASP A 96 -3.97 19.36 0.81
N MET A 97 -4.84 18.75 1.62
CA MET A 97 -4.55 18.35 3.00
C MET A 97 -3.90 16.95 3.14
N THR A 98 -4.03 16.07 2.14
CA THR A 98 -3.56 14.67 2.22
C THR A 98 -2.22 14.42 1.52
N PHE A 99 -1.76 15.38 0.70
CA PHE A 99 -0.62 15.20 -0.22
C PHE A 99 0.72 14.90 0.48
N ASN A 100 0.90 15.29 1.75
CA ASN A 100 2.15 15.08 2.52
C ASN A 100 1.97 14.41 3.89
N ALA A 101 0.77 13.96 4.24
CA ALA A 101 0.42 13.64 5.62
C ALA A 101 1.14 12.39 6.18
N SER A 102 1.17 11.26 5.46
CA SER A 102 1.64 9.98 6.04
C SER A 102 3.10 9.99 6.53
N ALA A 103 4.02 10.50 5.70
CA ALA A 103 5.44 10.59 6.06
C ALA A 103 5.68 11.67 7.13
N SER A 104 5.01 12.81 7.00
CA SER A 104 5.07 13.91 7.96
C SER A 104 4.56 13.47 9.35
N ILE A 105 3.45 12.73 9.43
CA ILE A 105 2.90 12.22 10.70
C ILE A 105 3.93 11.37 11.44
N SER A 106 4.57 10.43 10.74
CA SER A 106 5.59 9.56 11.34
C SER A 106 6.83 10.34 11.82
N GLU A 107 7.18 11.45 11.17
CA GLU A 107 8.30 12.31 11.57
C GLU A 107 7.92 13.23 12.73
N THR A 108 6.75 13.85 12.68
CA THR A 108 6.18 14.68 13.75
C THR A 108 6.04 13.89 15.05
N MET A 109 5.47 12.68 15.01
CA MET A 109 5.34 11.83 16.21
C MET A 109 6.70 11.47 16.83
N ARG A 110 7.74 11.28 16.00
CA ARG A 110 9.10 11.03 16.49
C ARG A 110 9.74 12.26 17.14
N GLY A 111 9.51 13.45 16.58
CA GLY A 111 10.01 14.70 17.14
C GLY A 111 9.38 15.04 18.50
N GLU A 112 8.06 14.91 18.61
CA GLU A 112 7.31 15.26 19.83
C GLU A 112 7.69 14.43 21.06
N TRP A 113 7.96 13.12 20.89
CA TRP A 113 8.21 12.23 22.04
C TRP A 113 9.69 11.95 22.29
N ASN A 114 10.56 12.93 22.00
CA ASN A 114 11.98 12.97 22.36
C ASN A 114 12.72 11.64 22.09
N GLY A 115 12.63 11.11 20.87
CA GLY A 115 13.47 10.00 20.41
C GLY A 115 12.94 8.59 20.71
N GLY A 116 11.75 8.45 21.29
CA GLY A 116 11.03 7.18 21.26
C GLY A 116 10.59 6.85 19.84
N GLY A 117 11.13 5.79 19.23
CA GLY A 117 10.71 5.32 17.92
C GLY A 117 9.30 4.73 17.98
N VAL A 118 8.28 5.57 17.89
CA VAL A 118 6.88 5.12 17.82
C VAL A 118 6.69 4.36 16.52
N HIS A 119 6.39 3.08 16.62
CA HIS A 119 6.00 2.35 15.43
C HIS A 119 4.62 2.85 14.97
N THR A 120 4.53 3.39 13.76
CA THR A 120 3.28 3.94 13.22
C THR A 120 2.72 3.00 12.16
N ILE A 121 1.47 2.59 12.33
CA ILE A 121 0.69 1.83 11.36
C ILE A 121 -0.29 2.77 10.68
N HIS A 122 -0.26 2.84 9.37
CA HIS A 122 -1.19 3.61 8.55
C HIS A 122 -2.29 2.69 8.01
N VAL A 123 -3.53 2.95 8.42
CA VAL A 123 -4.73 2.23 8.01
C VAL A 123 -5.54 3.14 7.11
N TRP A 124 -5.84 2.69 5.90
CA TRP A 124 -6.56 3.49 4.91
C TRP A 124 -8.02 3.05 4.79
N GLU A 125 -8.93 4.02 4.68
CA GLU A 125 -10.38 3.78 4.55
C GLU A 125 -10.72 2.91 3.33
N ASP A 126 -10.07 3.12 2.18
CA ASP A 126 -10.32 2.31 0.99
C ASP A 126 -10.02 0.82 1.22
N GLN A 127 -8.95 0.50 1.96
CA GLN A 127 -8.59 -0.88 2.30
C GLN A 127 -9.53 -1.47 3.34
N TRP A 128 -10.04 -0.64 4.26
CA TRP A 128 -11.05 -1.05 5.22
C TRP A 128 -12.36 -1.41 4.52
N LEU A 129 -12.80 -0.57 3.58
CA LEU A 129 -14.02 -0.80 2.81
C LEU A 129 -13.90 -2.01 1.87
N SER A 130 -12.74 -2.19 1.22
CA SER A 130 -12.54 -3.31 0.29
C SER A 130 -12.30 -4.66 0.99
N ASP A 131 -11.57 -4.65 2.10
CA ASP A 131 -10.97 -5.86 2.69
C ASP A 131 -11.01 -5.84 4.24
N ARG A 132 -12.12 -5.37 4.83
CA ARG A 132 -12.29 -5.20 6.30
C ARG A 132 -11.71 -6.33 7.13
N GLY A 133 -12.11 -7.58 6.85
CA GLY A 133 -11.65 -8.75 7.62
C GLY A 133 -10.13 -8.94 7.60
N LEU A 134 -9.47 -8.63 6.48
CA LEU A 134 -8.01 -8.68 6.38
C LEU A 134 -7.36 -7.55 7.19
N VAL A 135 -7.89 -6.34 7.10
CA VAL A 135 -7.39 -5.18 7.85
C VAL A 135 -7.55 -5.42 9.36
N GLU A 136 -8.71 -5.87 9.80
CA GLU A 136 -8.97 -6.24 11.19
C GLU A 136 -8.01 -7.33 11.67
N SER A 137 -7.81 -8.38 10.88
CA SER A 137 -6.86 -9.45 11.23
C SER A 137 -5.43 -8.92 11.39
N ARG A 138 -5.01 -7.94 10.58
CA ARG A 138 -3.68 -7.33 10.73
C ARG A 138 -3.58 -6.45 11.96
N ILE A 139 -4.58 -5.60 12.22
CA ILE A 139 -4.64 -4.79 13.45
C ILE A 139 -4.55 -5.69 14.68
N ARG A 140 -5.36 -6.77 14.73
CA ARG A 140 -5.30 -7.78 15.80
C ARG A 140 -3.92 -8.41 15.92
N SER A 141 -3.25 -8.71 14.80
CA SER A 141 -1.90 -9.28 14.83
C SER A 141 -0.87 -8.32 15.39
N VAL A 142 -0.92 -7.03 15.01
CA VAL A 142 0.00 -6.00 15.54
C VAL A 142 -0.25 -5.80 17.04
N MET A 143 -1.50 -5.82 17.48
CA MET A 143 -1.88 -5.72 18.89
C MET A 143 -1.64 -7.02 19.70
N GLY A 144 -1.15 -8.08 19.06
CA GLY A 144 -0.89 -9.37 19.71
C GLY A 144 -2.15 -10.14 20.14
N LYS A 145 -3.31 -9.82 19.54
CA LYS A 145 -4.64 -10.39 19.86
C LYS A 145 -5.05 -11.53 18.91
N THR A 146 -4.12 -12.03 18.09
CA THR A 146 -4.30 -13.22 17.25
C THR A 146 -3.92 -14.50 18.01
N ARG A 147 -4.42 -15.64 17.55
CA ARG A 147 -4.00 -16.95 18.06
C ARG A 147 -2.55 -17.21 17.65
N ARG A 148 -1.66 -17.31 18.64
CA ARG A 148 -0.23 -17.53 18.41
C ARG A 148 0.08 -19.02 18.39
N ILE A 149 0.74 -19.49 17.32
CA ILE A 149 1.13 -20.90 17.18
C ILE A 149 2.63 -20.96 16.86
N GLY A 150 3.38 -21.78 17.60
CA GLY A 150 4.81 -21.95 17.37
C GLY A 150 5.10 -22.81 16.14
N ALA A 151 6.00 -22.34 15.26
CA ALA A 151 6.33 -23.06 14.03
C ALA A 151 7.18 -24.33 14.25
N ARG A 152 7.63 -24.64 15.48
CA ARG A 152 8.57 -25.76 15.75
C ARG A 152 7.99 -27.12 15.34
N THR A 153 6.71 -27.36 15.64
CA THR A 153 6.00 -28.62 15.35
C THR A 153 5.49 -28.72 13.91
N MET A 154 5.39 -27.59 13.20
CA MET A 154 4.84 -27.52 11.85
C MET A 154 5.72 -28.17 10.77
N GLY A 155 5.13 -28.71 9.71
CA GLY A 155 5.86 -29.16 8.52
C GLY A 155 6.02 -28.05 7.49
N VAL A 156 7.23 -27.84 6.95
CA VAL A 156 7.46 -26.92 5.81
C VAL A 156 7.62 -27.72 4.52
N ARG A 157 6.87 -27.37 3.47
CA ARG A 157 6.84 -28.13 2.21
C ARG A 157 6.67 -27.23 1.01
N ARG A 158 7.03 -27.72 -0.17
CA ARG A 158 6.70 -27.09 -1.46
C ARG A 158 5.19 -27.15 -1.69
N ILE A 159 4.63 -26.08 -2.25
CA ILE A 159 3.24 -26.02 -2.70
C ILE A 159 3.18 -25.58 -4.17
N ASN A 160 2.07 -25.85 -4.85
CA ASN A 160 1.87 -25.40 -6.23
C ASN A 160 1.27 -23.98 -6.27
N GLU A 161 1.20 -23.40 -7.48
CA GLU A 161 0.65 -22.06 -7.72
C GLU A 161 -0.81 -21.95 -7.26
N THR A 162 -1.63 -22.97 -7.54
CA THR A 162 -3.06 -22.99 -7.21
C THR A 162 -3.29 -22.87 -5.71
N VAL A 163 -2.54 -23.64 -4.91
CA VAL A 163 -2.62 -23.62 -3.43
C VAL A 163 -2.16 -22.27 -2.90
N LEU A 164 -1.02 -21.74 -3.39
CA LEU A 164 -0.51 -20.42 -2.98
C LEU A 164 -1.54 -19.33 -3.28
N ARG A 165 -2.06 -19.29 -4.52
CA ARG A 165 -3.03 -18.28 -4.96
C ARG A 165 -4.29 -18.32 -4.11
N LYS A 166 -4.88 -19.51 -3.90
CA LYS A 166 -6.07 -19.68 -3.04
C LYS A 166 -5.82 -19.17 -1.63
N PHE A 167 -4.65 -19.48 -1.05
CA PHE A 167 -4.30 -19.02 0.29
C PHE A 167 -4.10 -17.50 0.36
N LEU A 168 -3.38 -16.91 -0.59
CA LEU A 168 -3.13 -15.46 -0.63
C LEU A 168 -4.43 -14.67 -0.83
N MET A 169 -5.31 -15.10 -1.74
CA MET A 169 -6.60 -14.43 -1.97
C MET A 169 -7.49 -14.41 -0.72
N LYS A 170 -7.38 -15.45 0.13
CA LYS A 170 -8.10 -15.49 1.40
C LYS A 170 -7.42 -14.66 2.49
N ASN A 171 -6.09 -14.59 2.54
CA ASN A 171 -5.36 -14.18 3.75
C ASN A 171 -4.41 -12.98 3.59
N HIS A 172 -4.26 -12.41 2.39
CA HIS A 172 -3.26 -11.37 2.13
C HIS A 172 -3.85 -10.21 1.32
N MET A 173 -3.70 -8.96 1.79
CA MET A 173 -4.24 -7.76 1.11
C MET A 173 -3.73 -7.61 -0.33
N ASN A 174 -2.44 -7.87 -0.58
CA ASN A 174 -1.84 -7.79 -1.92
C ASN A 174 -1.84 -9.16 -2.66
N ALA A 175 -3.01 -9.78 -2.83
CA ALA A 175 -3.19 -11.15 -3.34
C ALA A 175 -3.09 -11.31 -4.86
N ALA A 176 -1.87 -11.35 -5.40
CA ALA A 176 -1.50 -12.03 -6.64
C ALA A 176 0.01 -11.91 -6.80
N VAL A 177 0.71 -13.01 -7.08
CA VAL A 177 2.16 -12.96 -7.30
C VAL A 177 2.61 -14.10 -8.21
N LYS A 178 3.48 -13.80 -9.17
CA LYS A 178 4.24 -14.84 -9.87
C LYS A 178 5.46 -15.18 -9.02
N ALA A 179 5.57 -16.43 -8.59
CA ALA A 179 6.71 -16.88 -7.79
C ALA A 179 7.29 -18.19 -8.32
N ARG A 180 8.63 -18.32 -8.32
CA ARG A 180 9.30 -19.57 -8.70
C ARG A 180 9.29 -20.56 -7.54
N TYR A 181 9.56 -20.06 -6.34
CA TYR A 181 9.59 -20.88 -5.15
C TYR A 181 8.40 -20.55 -4.25
N LYS A 182 7.72 -21.58 -3.77
CA LYS A 182 6.49 -21.51 -2.99
C LYS A 182 6.58 -22.54 -1.89
N TYR A 183 6.20 -22.13 -0.69
CA TYR A 183 6.23 -22.98 0.49
C TYR A 183 4.95 -22.79 1.29
N GLY A 184 4.51 -23.88 1.91
CA GLY A 184 3.46 -23.90 2.92
C GLY A 184 3.99 -24.40 4.26
N LEU A 185 3.46 -23.85 5.34
CA LEU A 185 3.60 -24.36 6.71
C LEU A 185 2.31 -25.04 7.12
N PHE A 186 2.41 -26.29 7.49
CA PHE A 186 1.29 -27.15 7.85
C PHE A 186 1.29 -27.41 9.35
N ALA A 187 0.11 -27.49 9.97
CA ALA A 187 -0.07 -27.63 11.42
C ALA A 187 0.79 -28.75 12.04
N ASP A 188 0.96 -29.85 11.31
CA ASP A 188 1.85 -30.94 11.63
C ASP A 188 2.88 -31.21 10.51
N LYS A 189 3.79 -32.14 10.78
CA LYS A 189 4.81 -32.60 9.81
C LYS A 189 4.26 -33.60 8.77
N GLY A 190 3.02 -34.08 8.94
CA GLY A 190 2.35 -35.16 8.19
C GLY A 190 1.43 -34.63 7.10
N GLU A 191 0.10 -34.68 7.25
CA GLU A 191 -0.89 -33.99 6.40
C GLU A 191 -1.83 -33.24 7.34
N GLY A 192 -1.69 -31.92 7.40
CA GLY A 192 -2.46 -31.08 8.31
C GLY A 192 -2.88 -29.78 7.62
N ASP A 193 -3.53 -28.91 8.36
CA ASP A 193 -4.02 -27.64 7.82
C ASP A 193 -2.86 -26.73 7.39
N LEU A 194 -3.00 -26.09 6.23
CA LEU A 194 -2.07 -25.07 5.77
C LEU A 194 -2.32 -23.78 6.56
N LEU A 195 -1.34 -23.36 7.38
CA LEU A 195 -1.49 -22.24 8.31
C LEU A 195 -0.72 -20.99 7.88
N ALA A 196 0.29 -21.13 7.02
CA ALA A 196 1.02 -20.01 6.46
C ALA A 196 1.66 -20.36 5.12
N VAL A 197 1.97 -19.35 4.33
CA VAL A 197 2.67 -19.50 3.05
C VAL A 197 3.79 -18.48 2.91
N ALA A 198 4.81 -18.82 2.13
CA ALA A 198 5.79 -17.88 1.63
C ALA A 198 6.11 -18.16 0.16
N SER A 199 6.42 -17.10 -0.58
CA SER A 199 6.77 -17.19 -1.99
C SER A 199 8.00 -16.36 -2.30
N PHE A 200 8.89 -16.91 -3.13
CA PHE A 200 10.15 -16.32 -3.52
C PHE A 200 10.33 -16.29 -5.04
N SER A 201 11.07 -15.29 -5.51
CA SER A 201 11.40 -15.12 -6.93
C SER A 201 12.44 -16.14 -7.41
N GLY A 202 12.59 -16.24 -8.73
CA GLY A 202 13.72 -16.95 -9.31
C GLY A 202 15.04 -16.25 -9.05
N MET A 203 16.14 -17.00 -9.15
CA MET A 203 17.48 -16.46 -8.98
C MET A 203 17.72 -15.33 -9.98
N ARG A 204 18.27 -14.23 -9.50
CA ARG A 204 18.83 -13.18 -10.34
C ARG A 204 20.27 -12.92 -9.91
N LYS A 205 21.12 -12.62 -10.89
CA LYS A 205 22.51 -12.24 -10.68
C LYS A 205 22.57 -10.72 -10.65
N PHE A 206 22.85 -10.16 -9.48
CA PHE A 206 22.99 -8.72 -9.31
C PHE A 206 24.23 -8.37 -8.49
N GLY A 207 24.78 -7.20 -8.79
CA GLY A 207 25.75 -6.56 -7.91
C GLY A 207 25.08 -6.11 -6.62
N ARG A 208 25.77 -6.28 -5.49
CA ARG A 208 25.30 -5.86 -4.17
C ARG A 208 26.31 -4.90 -3.57
N TYR A 209 25.78 -3.79 -3.05
CA TYR A 209 26.54 -2.77 -2.35
C TYR A 209 25.94 -2.66 -0.94
N LEU A 210 26.74 -3.01 0.05
CA LEU A 210 26.39 -2.86 1.46
C LEU A 210 27.26 -1.77 2.07
N PRO A 211 26.70 -0.85 2.88
CA PRO A 211 27.51 0.11 3.62
C PRO A 211 28.57 -0.61 4.46
N GLY A 212 29.83 -0.22 4.30
CA GLY A 212 30.95 -0.80 5.06
C GLY A 212 31.49 -2.15 4.54
N GLU A 213 30.98 -2.67 3.42
CA GLU A 213 31.52 -3.89 2.79
C GLU A 213 32.04 -3.61 1.38
N SER A 214 33.00 -4.43 0.92
CA SER A 214 33.44 -4.38 -0.47
C SER A 214 32.28 -4.78 -1.41
N PRO A 215 32.06 -4.05 -2.51
CA PRO A 215 31.03 -4.38 -3.49
C PRO A 215 31.17 -5.82 -4.00
N VAL A 216 30.05 -6.55 -3.99
CA VAL A 216 29.97 -7.87 -4.61
C VAL A 216 29.51 -7.69 -6.04
N LYS A 217 30.35 -8.05 -7.02
CA LYS A 217 30.03 -7.90 -8.45
C LYS A 217 28.85 -8.77 -8.89
N GLU A 218 28.73 -9.96 -8.32
CA GLU A 218 27.66 -10.89 -8.67
C GLU A 218 27.28 -11.74 -7.46
N SER A 219 25.98 -11.72 -7.11
CA SER A 219 25.40 -12.51 -6.04
C SER A 219 24.18 -13.29 -6.55
N ARG A 220 23.99 -14.51 -6.05
CA ARG A 220 22.78 -15.32 -6.32
C ARG A 220 21.62 -14.84 -5.44
N SER A 221 21.07 -13.71 -5.84
CA SER A 221 20.02 -12.98 -5.13
C SER A 221 18.63 -13.50 -5.49
N HIS A 222 17.77 -13.54 -4.48
CA HIS A 222 16.36 -13.88 -4.61
C HIS A 222 15.51 -12.87 -3.84
N GLU A 223 14.23 -12.78 -4.17
CA GLU A 223 13.28 -11.92 -3.47
C GLU A 223 12.31 -12.76 -2.65
N LEU A 224 12.13 -12.46 -1.36
CA LEU A 224 10.94 -12.85 -0.62
C LEU A 224 9.80 -11.92 -1.03
N ILE A 225 8.88 -12.44 -1.85
CA ILE A 225 7.84 -11.61 -2.48
C ILE A 225 6.62 -11.48 -1.57
N ARG A 226 6.19 -12.58 -0.95
CA ARG A 226 4.99 -12.63 -0.09
C ARG A 226 5.19 -13.61 1.04
N HIS A 227 4.63 -13.27 2.20
CA HIS A 227 4.47 -14.14 3.34
C HIS A 227 3.20 -13.74 4.10
N CYS A 228 2.37 -14.71 4.47
CA CYS A 228 1.26 -14.50 5.40
C CYS A 228 0.91 -15.79 6.13
N SER A 229 0.32 -15.64 7.31
CA SER A 229 -0.42 -16.69 8.00
C SER A 229 -1.91 -16.59 7.68
N GLU A 230 -2.66 -17.62 8.04
CA GLU A 230 -4.11 -17.59 8.00
C GLU A 230 -4.65 -16.44 8.89
N GLN A 231 -5.76 -15.82 8.47
CA GLN A 231 -6.41 -14.76 9.24
C GLN A 231 -6.67 -15.21 10.69
N GLY A 232 -6.47 -14.30 11.63
CA GLY A 232 -6.62 -14.57 13.06
C GLY A 232 -5.49 -15.39 13.70
N ILE A 233 -4.51 -15.86 12.92
CA ILE A 233 -3.38 -16.68 13.40
C ILE A 233 -2.05 -15.94 13.19
N SER A 234 -1.15 -16.02 14.17
CA SER A 234 0.25 -15.61 14.03
C SER A 234 1.17 -16.80 14.26
N VAL A 235 1.94 -17.16 13.23
CA VAL A 235 2.87 -18.30 13.27
C VAL A 235 4.26 -17.83 13.72
N LEU A 236 4.59 -18.04 14.99
CA LEU A 236 5.86 -17.61 15.59
C LEU A 236 7.02 -18.43 15.03
N GLY A 237 7.99 -17.76 14.41
CA GLY A 237 9.12 -18.40 13.72
C GLY A 237 8.76 -18.99 12.35
N GLY A 238 7.56 -18.73 11.82
CA GLY A 238 7.12 -19.23 10.52
C GLY A 238 8.01 -18.75 9.37
N LEU A 239 8.25 -17.44 9.29
CA LEU A 239 9.12 -16.86 8.28
C LEU A 239 10.57 -17.38 8.38
N SER A 240 11.10 -17.55 9.59
CA SER A 240 12.42 -18.17 9.80
C SER A 240 12.49 -19.58 9.22
N LYS A 241 11.41 -20.38 9.37
CA LYS A 241 11.34 -21.74 8.84
C LYS A 241 11.27 -21.76 7.32
N PHE A 242 10.54 -20.82 6.72
CA PHE A 242 10.53 -20.63 5.28
C PHE A 242 11.90 -20.24 4.72
N LEU A 243 12.57 -19.27 5.35
CA LEU A 243 13.91 -18.84 4.92
C LEU A 243 14.90 -20.00 4.96
N LYS A 244 14.96 -20.76 6.06
CA LYS A 244 15.85 -21.93 6.17
C LYS A 244 15.56 -23.01 5.12
N ALA A 245 14.28 -23.31 4.87
CA ALA A 245 13.91 -24.27 3.83
C ALA A 245 14.32 -23.76 2.45
N PHE A 246 14.06 -22.49 2.16
CA PHE A 246 14.40 -21.86 0.90
C PHE A 246 15.92 -21.79 0.64
N GLU A 247 16.69 -21.35 1.63
CA GLU A 247 18.16 -21.27 1.59
C GLU A 247 18.77 -22.64 1.29
N ARG A 248 18.29 -23.71 1.96
CA ARG A 248 18.70 -25.09 1.70
C ARG A 248 18.37 -25.54 0.27
N ASP A 249 17.18 -25.25 -0.21
CA ASP A 249 16.68 -25.74 -1.49
C ASP A 249 17.30 -25.00 -2.70
N THR A 250 17.85 -23.78 -2.51
CA THR A 250 18.31 -22.92 -3.61
C THR A 250 19.78 -22.52 -3.56
N ARG A 251 20.46 -22.72 -2.42
CA ARG A 251 21.81 -22.19 -2.16
C ARG A 251 21.88 -20.67 -2.39
N ALA A 252 20.81 -19.92 -2.11
CA ALA A 252 20.79 -18.47 -2.22
C ALA A 252 21.95 -17.83 -1.43
N GLU A 253 22.52 -16.75 -1.95
CA GLU A 253 23.56 -15.97 -1.26
C GLU A 253 22.98 -14.78 -0.49
N ASP A 254 21.88 -14.24 -1.01
CA ASP A 254 21.07 -13.26 -0.30
C ASP A 254 19.61 -13.35 -0.67
N VAL A 255 18.78 -12.83 0.23
CA VAL A 255 17.35 -12.67 0.05
C VAL A 255 17.00 -11.21 0.27
N VAL A 256 16.45 -10.56 -0.75
CA VAL A 256 15.91 -9.21 -0.69
C VAL A 256 14.41 -9.27 -0.40
N THR A 257 13.87 -8.28 0.30
CA THR A 257 12.43 -8.11 0.44
C THR A 257 12.07 -6.63 0.47
N PHE A 258 10.81 -6.34 0.15
CA PHE A 258 10.25 -5.01 0.15
C PHE A 258 9.12 -4.96 1.17
N SER A 259 9.30 -4.20 2.24
CA SER A 259 8.33 -4.06 3.32
C SER A 259 7.60 -2.71 3.21
N CYS A 260 6.27 -2.74 3.21
CA CYS A 260 5.47 -1.53 3.14
C CYS A 260 5.53 -0.77 4.48
N CYS A 261 5.96 0.48 4.45
CA CYS A 261 6.09 1.33 5.63
C CYS A 261 4.75 1.63 6.31
N ASP A 262 3.62 1.44 5.61
CA ASP A 262 2.28 1.58 6.22
C ASP A 262 2.05 0.55 7.34
N TRP A 263 2.76 -0.58 7.31
CA TRP A 263 2.51 -1.69 8.22
C TRP A 263 3.75 -2.22 8.95
N SER A 264 4.93 -1.68 8.67
CA SER A 264 6.18 -2.21 9.22
C SER A 264 7.29 -1.17 9.15
N ASP A 265 8.09 -1.10 10.22
CA ASP A 265 9.32 -0.33 10.31
C ASP A 265 10.57 -1.18 10.02
N GLY A 266 10.40 -2.44 9.64
CA GLY A 266 11.49 -3.38 9.35
C GLY A 266 11.98 -4.19 10.54
N THR A 267 11.64 -3.85 11.79
CA THR A 267 12.15 -4.52 13.01
C THR A 267 11.95 -6.04 13.03
N ASN A 268 10.79 -6.50 12.57
CA ASN A 268 10.48 -7.94 12.43
C ASN A 268 11.41 -8.67 11.45
N TYR A 269 11.89 -7.98 10.42
CA TYR A 269 12.84 -8.51 9.44
C TYR A 269 14.28 -8.44 9.98
N GLU A 270 14.63 -7.41 10.75
CA GLU A 270 15.94 -7.31 11.41
C GLU A 270 16.20 -8.47 12.36
N ALA A 271 15.19 -8.87 13.14
CA ALA A 271 15.25 -10.07 13.98
C ALA A 271 15.48 -11.37 13.18
N LEU A 272 15.18 -11.34 11.87
CA LEU A 272 15.44 -12.40 10.91
C LEU A 272 16.72 -12.14 10.12
N GLY A 273 17.64 -11.31 10.60
CA GLY A 273 18.93 -11.04 9.97
C GLY A 273 18.86 -10.28 8.65
N PHE A 274 17.77 -9.56 8.38
CA PHE A 274 17.74 -8.57 7.31
C PHE A 274 18.35 -7.25 7.79
N THR A 275 18.93 -6.50 6.88
CA THR A 275 19.39 -5.12 7.08
C THR A 275 18.69 -4.21 6.08
N VAL A 276 18.38 -2.98 6.50
CA VAL A 276 17.81 -1.96 5.59
C VAL A 276 18.89 -1.54 4.59
N LEU A 277 18.57 -1.64 3.30
CA LEU A 277 19.39 -1.11 2.21
C LEU A 277 19.00 0.32 1.87
N GLU A 278 17.70 0.56 1.77
CA GLU A 278 17.15 1.79 1.21
C GLU A 278 15.71 1.95 1.70
N LYS A 279 15.33 3.20 2.01
CA LYS A 279 13.93 3.59 2.14
C LYS A 279 13.50 4.28 0.86
N GLN A 280 12.61 3.65 0.12
CA GLN A 280 12.01 4.20 -1.08
C GLN A 280 10.90 5.19 -0.71
N ALA A 281 10.79 6.25 -1.52
CA ALA A 281 9.79 7.29 -1.33
C ALA A 281 8.35 6.74 -1.33
N PRO A 282 7.41 7.46 -0.69
CA PRO A 282 5.97 7.27 -0.84
C PRO A 282 5.54 6.97 -2.27
N TYR A 283 4.64 6.01 -2.44
CA TYR A 283 4.01 5.73 -3.73
C TYR A 283 2.60 6.32 -3.76
N CYS A 284 2.25 6.99 -4.86
CA CYS A 284 0.92 7.55 -5.08
C CYS A 284 -0.02 6.50 -5.70
N PHE A 285 -1.18 6.30 -5.09
CA PHE A 285 -2.31 5.55 -5.65
C PHE A 285 -3.48 6.49 -5.89
N TRP A 286 -4.34 6.12 -6.83
CA TRP A 286 -5.59 6.82 -7.12
C TRP A 286 -6.77 5.99 -6.63
N VAL A 287 -7.61 6.55 -5.77
CA VAL A 287 -8.85 5.94 -5.30
C VAL A 287 -10.01 6.55 -6.06
N CYS A 288 -10.81 5.73 -6.72
CA CYS A 288 -12.04 6.19 -7.36
C CYS A 288 -13.16 6.29 -6.32
N ASN A 289 -13.89 7.41 -6.27
CA ASN A 289 -15.01 7.60 -5.34
C ASN A 289 -16.17 6.62 -5.62
N GLU A 290 -16.32 6.15 -6.85
CA GLU A 290 -17.44 5.26 -7.21
C GLU A 290 -17.30 3.85 -6.62
N ASP A 291 -16.08 3.30 -6.61
CA ASP A 291 -15.84 1.91 -6.25
C ASP A 291 -14.82 1.72 -5.11
N THR A 292 -14.26 2.82 -4.59
CA THR A 292 -13.25 2.87 -3.52
C THR A 292 -12.00 2.05 -3.82
N ARG A 293 -11.75 1.66 -5.08
CA ARG A 293 -10.58 0.85 -5.42
C ARG A 293 -9.36 1.74 -5.61
N ARG A 294 -8.30 1.46 -4.86
CA ARG A 294 -6.97 2.00 -5.16
C ARG A 294 -6.40 1.40 -6.44
N THR A 295 -5.89 2.26 -7.32
CA THR A 295 -5.30 1.91 -8.61
C THR A 295 -3.94 2.59 -8.76
N TYR A 296 -2.98 1.88 -9.34
CA TYR A 296 -1.69 2.48 -9.71
C TYR A 296 -1.89 3.46 -10.85
N GLU A 297 -1.14 4.56 -10.91
CA GLU A 297 -1.22 5.53 -12.02
C GLU A 297 -1.09 4.87 -13.40
N ARG A 298 -0.18 3.90 -13.54
CA ARG A 298 0.01 3.12 -14.79
C ARG A 298 -1.16 2.19 -15.18
N GLN A 299 -2.10 1.98 -14.26
CA GLN A 299 -3.28 1.14 -14.44
C GLN A 299 -4.56 1.98 -14.58
N LEU A 300 -4.44 3.31 -14.54
CA LEU A 300 -5.56 4.18 -14.84
C LEU A 300 -6.02 3.96 -16.28
N PRO A 301 -7.33 4.08 -16.56
CA PRO A 301 -7.85 3.97 -17.91
C PRO A 301 -7.21 4.95 -18.89
N ASP A 302 -6.88 4.48 -20.09
CA ASP A 302 -6.24 5.28 -21.14
C ASP A 302 -7.02 6.55 -21.51
N TYR A 303 -8.36 6.47 -21.51
CA TYR A 303 -9.22 7.62 -21.87
C TYR A 303 -9.03 8.82 -20.94
N LEU A 304 -8.63 8.62 -19.68
CA LEU A 304 -8.36 9.72 -18.75
C LEU A 304 -7.15 10.54 -19.19
N PHE A 305 -6.13 9.89 -19.77
CA PHE A 305 -4.96 10.58 -20.28
C PHE A 305 -5.27 11.33 -21.57
N ASP A 306 -6.10 10.76 -22.45
CA ASP A 306 -6.55 11.43 -23.67
C ASP A 306 -7.39 12.68 -23.35
N GLU A 307 -8.31 12.59 -22.39
CA GLU A 307 -9.09 13.73 -21.90
C GLU A 307 -8.22 14.80 -21.21
N PHE A 308 -7.23 14.36 -20.43
CA PHE A 308 -6.28 15.26 -19.79
C PHE A 308 -5.47 16.05 -20.84
N GLN A 309 -5.01 15.35 -21.89
CA GLN A 309 -4.28 15.98 -22.98
C GLN A 309 -5.12 17.06 -23.68
N ASN A 310 -6.38 16.74 -24.01
CA ASN A 310 -7.30 17.73 -24.59
C ASN A 310 -7.53 18.95 -23.67
N THR A 311 -7.59 18.71 -22.35
CA THR A 311 -7.75 19.78 -21.35
C THR A 311 -6.53 20.70 -21.32
N LEU A 312 -5.32 20.14 -21.41
CA LEU A 312 -4.08 20.92 -21.46
C LEU A 312 -3.97 21.73 -22.76
N GLU A 313 -4.23 21.10 -23.91
CA GLU A 313 -4.21 21.76 -25.20
C GLU A 313 -5.20 22.93 -25.27
N SER A 314 -6.40 22.77 -24.68
CA SER A 314 -7.40 23.83 -24.60
C SER A 314 -7.02 24.95 -23.62
N LYS A 315 -6.50 24.63 -22.43
CA LYS A 315 -6.14 25.63 -21.40
C LYS A 315 -4.85 26.41 -21.71
N TYR A 316 -3.91 25.80 -22.43
CA TYR A 316 -2.57 26.35 -22.67
C TYR A 316 -2.25 26.52 -24.16
N ALA A 317 -3.29 26.67 -25.00
CA ALA A 317 -3.19 26.83 -26.46
C ALA A 317 -2.20 27.92 -26.95
N SER A 318 -1.80 28.85 -26.07
CA SER A 318 -0.90 29.97 -26.36
C SER A 318 0.41 29.97 -25.54
N GLY A 319 0.67 28.96 -24.70
CA GLY A 319 1.78 28.94 -23.75
C GLY A 319 2.71 27.76 -23.93
N PHE A 320 3.97 28.02 -24.28
CA PHE A 320 5.04 27.04 -24.43
C PHE A 320 5.25 26.23 -23.14
N PHE A 321 4.82 24.96 -23.12
CA PHE A 321 5.24 23.98 -22.11
C PHE A 321 6.34 23.09 -22.71
N PRO A 322 7.60 23.22 -22.29
CA PRO A 322 8.68 22.37 -22.80
C PRO A 322 8.47 20.91 -22.35
N ASN A 323 8.50 19.96 -23.30
CA ASN A 323 8.56 18.50 -23.10
C ASN A 323 7.26 17.71 -22.80
N TRP A 324 6.06 18.23 -23.01
CA TRP A 324 4.82 17.47 -22.74
C TRP A 324 4.55 16.27 -23.67
N HIS A 325 5.08 16.27 -24.91
CA HIS A 325 5.01 15.13 -25.83
C HIS A 325 5.70 13.84 -25.33
N LYS A 326 6.27 13.85 -24.12
CA LYS A 326 6.90 12.70 -23.44
C LYS A 326 6.04 12.06 -22.35
N VAL A 327 4.83 12.55 -22.07
CA VAL A 327 3.96 11.99 -21.01
C VAL A 327 3.59 10.53 -21.25
N ARG A 328 3.60 10.07 -22.51
CA ARG A 328 3.44 8.65 -22.83
C ARG A 328 4.44 8.17 -23.88
N ARG A 329 5.66 7.82 -23.44
CA ARG A 329 6.47 6.84 -24.18
C ARG A 329 6.88 5.60 -23.40
N ASN A 330 6.81 5.57 -22.07
CA ASN A 330 7.39 4.48 -21.27
C ASN A 330 6.60 4.05 -20.01
N ASN A 331 5.27 4.13 -19.98
CA ASN A 331 4.48 3.61 -18.85
C ASN A 331 4.87 4.25 -17.47
N SER A 332 5.44 5.44 -17.49
CA SER A 332 6.01 6.14 -16.34
C SER A 332 5.08 7.26 -15.87
N GLN A 333 5.10 7.53 -14.56
CA GLN A 333 4.31 8.58 -13.92
C GLN A 333 4.55 9.97 -14.53
N VAL A 334 3.58 10.87 -14.40
CA VAL A 334 3.78 12.30 -14.68
C VAL A 334 4.83 12.86 -13.70
N THR A 335 6.01 13.25 -14.20
CA THR A 335 7.15 13.68 -13.37
C THR A 335 7.36 15.18 -13.30
N ASP A 336 6.87 15.95 -14.29
CA ASP A 336 7.00 17.41 -14.28
C ASP A 336 6.13 18.01 -13.15
N PRO A 337 6.67 18.83 -12.23
CA PRO A 337 5.92 19.31 -11.07
C PRO A 337 4.67 20.13 -11.41
N VAL A 338 4.74 20.95 -12.46
CA VAL A 338 3.62 21.79 -12.89
C VAL A 338 2.55 20.92 -13.54
N ALA A 339 2.94 20.05 -14.46
CA ALA A 339 2.03 19.09 -15.08
C ALA A 339 1.41 18.14 -14.04
N LYS A 340 2.16 17.75 -13.00
CA LYS A 340 1.67 16.89 -11.92
C LYS A 340 0.57 17.55 -11.12
N LYS A 341 0.72 18.85 -10.80
CA LYS A 341 -0.33 19.62 -10.12
C LYS A 341 -1.61 19.67 -10.96
N VAL A 342 -1.49 20.03 -12.24
CA VAL A 342 -2.65 20.10 -13.15
C VAL A 342 -3.29 18.73 -13.36
N PHE A 343 -2.48 17.66 -13.41
CA PHE A 343 -2.97 16.28 -13.48
C PHE A 343 -3.76 15.89 -12.24
N VAL A 344 -3.32 16.28 -11.04
CA VAL A 344 -4.07 16.05 -9.80
C VAL A 344 -5.43 16.75 -9.84
N GLU A 345 -5.46 18.04 -10.18
CA GLU A 345 -6.72 18.79 -10.31
C GLU A 345 -7.67 18.13 -11.34
N PHE A 346 -7.13 17.69 -12.48
CA PHE A 346 -7.91 16.96 -13.48
C PHE A 346 -8.47 15.64 -12.94
N MET A 347 -7.64 14.79 -12.35
CA MET A 347 -8.07 13.48 -11.84
C MET A 347 -9.13 13.62 -10.75
N VAL A 348 -8.97 14.61 -9.87
CA VAL A 348 -9.93 14.96 -8.82
C VAL A 348 -11.27 15.39 -9.44
N SER A 349 -11.26 16.19 -10.52
CA SER A 349 -12.48 16.52 -11.27
C SER A 349 -13.18 15.31 -11.90
N LYS A 350 -12.46 14.19 -12.08
CA LYS A 350 -12.95 12.91 -12.57
C LYS A 350 -13.32 11.93 -11.45
N GLY A 351 -13.30 12.38 -10.18
CA GLY A 351 -13.63 11.56 -9.03
C GLY A 351 -12.52 10.60 -8.59
N TYR A 352 -11.27 10.87 -8.97
CA TYR A 352 -10.09 10.12 -8.55
C TYR A 352 -9.25 10.93 -7.59
N PHE A 353 -8.94 10.32 -6.44
CA PHE A 353 -8.32 11.01 -5.33
C PHE A 353 -6.97 10.37 -4.99
N PRO A 354 -5.90 11.18 -4.86
CA PRO A 354 -4.58 10.65 -4.60
C PRO A 354 -4.42 10.26 -3.13
N ILE A 355 -3.82 9.09 -2.88
CA ILE A 355 -3.33 8.67 -1.56
C ILE A 355 -1.84 8.32 -1.64
N HIS A 356 -1.09 8.63 -0.59
CA HIS A 356 0.35 8.42 -0.53
C HIS A 356 0.73 7.50 0.62
N THR A 357 1.33 6.36 0.29
CA THR A 357 1.85 5.42 1.31
C THR A 357 3.03 6.02 2.05
N ALA A 358 3.40 5.47 3.21
CA ALA A 358 4.58 5.87 3.97
C ALA A 358 5.93 5.44 3.33
N GLY A 359 5.90 4.91 2.10
CA GLY A 359 7.05 4.40 1.36
C GLY A 359 7.26 2.90 1.51
N THR A 360 8.44 2.43 1.13
CA THR A 360 8.82 1.01 1.19
C THR A 360 10.26 0.85 1.66
N LEU A 361 10.49 -0.07 2.59
CA LEU A 361 11.84 -0.49 2.99
C LEU A 361 12.32 -1.62 2.09
N LYS A 362 13.41 -1.39 1.38
CA LYS A 362 14.17 -2.44 0.72
C LYS A 362 15.16 -3.01 1.73
N MET A 363 15.05 -4.29 2.02
CA MET A 363 15.87 -4.96 3.02
C MET A 363 16.54 -6.19 2.42
N VAL A 364 17.72 -6.55 2.92
CA VAL A 364 18.47 -7.72 2.46
C VAL A 364 18.96 -8.56 3.61
N ARG A 365 18.86 -9.89 3.47
CA ARG A 365 19.45 -10.87 4.36
C ARG A 365 20.58 -11.58 3.65
N ILE A 366 21.78 -11.53 4.22
CA ILE A 366 22.94 -12.28 3.71
C ILE A 366 22.91 -13.68 4.30
N VAL A 367 22.95 -14.70 3.43
CA VAL A 367 22.95 -16.09 3.85
C VAL A 367 24.36 -16.46 4.26
N LYS A 368 24.61 -16.51 5.58
CA LYS A 368 25.87 -16.99 6.14
C LYS A 368 26.00 -18.49 5.84
N ARG A 369 27.13 -18.89 5.25
CA ARG A 369 27.44 -20.29 4.97
C ARG A 369 28.14 -20.95 6.15
#